data_AF-A0A2V2XQQ6-F1
#
_entry.id   AF-A0A2V2XQQ6-F1
#
_cell.length_a   1.000
_cell.length_b   1.000
_cell.length_c   1.000
_cell.angle_alpha   90.00
_cell.angle_beta   90.00
_cell.angle_gamma   90.00
#
_symmetry.space_group_name_H-M   'P 1'
#
loop_
_entity.id
_entity.type
_entity.pdbx_description
1 polymer ?
#
loop_
_entity_poly.entity_id
_entity_poly.type
_entity_poly.pdbx_seq_one_letter_code
_entity_poly.pdbx_strand_id
1 'polypeptide(L)'
;YGTLYILASIVGNIMDKGHISPAIEVLEYLVLKKMAGRPEVLEALIEYLGGSLPPSQANDRYGISKHQLRGFVQRINEKAGDRRLAEFLIKMATPLILSMVQSKIDRSKRPEVCMICGRRLVNMFPEDHLKKHHYEYLEEEVRKVAAELKKAIAARKKEKTYVEANAKEVSIGSVS
;
A
#
# COMPACT_ATOMS: atom_id res chain seq x y z
N TYR A 1 7.97 7.81 -19.31
CA TYR A 1 8.06 6.34 -19.39
C TYR A 1 7.63 5.60 -18.11
N GLY A 2 8.04 6.01 -16.89
CA GLY A 2 7.70 5.28 -15.65
C GLY A 2 6.20 5.22 -15.28
N THR A 3 5.43 6.30 -15.43
CA THR A 3 4.03 6.35 -15.00
C THR A 3 3.08 5.48 -15.85
N LEU A 4 3.39 5.31 -17.14
CA LEU A 4 2.64 4.43 -18.05
C LEU A 4 2.85 2.95 -17.72
N TYR A 5 4.06 2.56 -17.34
CA TYR A 5 4.36 1.20 -16.87
C TYR A 5 3.63 0.89 -15.55
N ILE A 6 3.65 1.82 -14.60
CA ILE A 6 2.94 1.67 -13.32
C ILE A 6 1.43 1.50 -13.54
N LEU A 7 0.84 2.30 -14.43
CA LEU A 7 -0.56 2.14 -14.82
C LEU A 7 -0.81 0.79 -15.49
N ALA A 8 0.04 0.34 -16.41
CA ALA A 8 -0.08 -0.98 -17.03
C ALA A 8 0.02 -2.12 -15.99
N SER A 9 0.91 -2.01 -15.00
CA SER A 9 1.03 -2.98 -13.90
C SER A 9 -0.18 -3.00 -12.97
N ILE A 10 -0.92 -1.89 -12.85
CA ILE A 10 -2.16 -1.80 -12.06
C ILE A 10 -3.41 -2.18 -12.91
N VAL A 11 -3.34 -1.96 -14.23
CA VAL A 11 -4.42 -2.16 -15.20
C VAL A 11 -4.44 -3.58 -15.79
N GLY A 12 -3.31 -4.29 -15.76
CA GLY A 12 -3.23 -5.71 -16.14
C GLY A 12 -4.34 -6.50 -15.44
N ASN A 13 -5.15 -7.20 -16.23
CA ASN A 13 -6.41 -7.83 -15.83
C ASN A 13 -6.33 -8.43 -14.43
N ILE A 14 -7.25 -7.99 -13.57
CA ILE A 14 -7.57 -8.65 -12.32
C ILE A 14 -8.05 -10.05 -12.73
N MET A 15 -7.15 -11.03 -12.66
CA MET A 15 -7.42 -12.47 -12.78
C MET A 15 -7.80 -12.99 -14.17
N ASP A 16 -6.90 -12.83 -15.15
CA ASP A 16 -6.90 -13.72 -16.32
C ASP A 16 -5.58 -14.50 -16.37
N LYS A 17 -5.64 -15.78 -15.96
CA LYS A 17 -4.62 -16.83 -16.10
C LYS A 17 -3.23 -16.56 -15.51
N GLY A 18 -3.05 -16.95 -14.25
CA GLY A 18 -1.77 -17.44 -13.71
C GLY A 18 -0.67 -16.43 -13.37
N HIS A 19 -0.82 -15.15 -13.70
CA HIS A 19 0.17 -14.11 -13.36
C HIS A 19 -0.51 -12.95 -12.60
N ILE A 20 -0.27 -12.87 -11.29
CA ILE A 20 -0.69 -11.74 -10.46
C ILE A 20 0.24 -10.57 -10.76
N SER A 21 -0.29 -9.37 -10.96
CA SER A 21 0.56 -8.23 -11.26
C SER A 21 1.39 -7.82 -10.02
N PRO A 22 2.65 -7.38 -10.20
CA PRO A 22 3.50 -6.93 -9.09
C PRO A 22 2.85 -5.85 -8.21
N ALA A 23 2.05 -4.99 -8.81
CA ALA A 23 1.32 -3.95 -8.09
C ALA A 23 0.25 -4.54 -7.15
N ILE A 24 -0.49 -5.55 -7.61
CA ILE A 24 -1.50 -6.23 -6.79
C ILE A 24 -0.84 -6.98 -5.63
N GLU A 25 0.32 -7.62 -5.84
CA GLU A 25 1.04 -8.27 -4.74
C GLU A 25 1.46 -7.30 -3.63
N VAL A 26 1.93 -6.10 -4.02
CA VAL A 26 2.27 -5.05 -3.06
C VAL A 26 1.02 -4.54 -2.34
N LEU A 27 -0.09 -4.33 -3.06
CA LEU A 27 -1.35 -3.91 -2.44
C LEU A 27 -1.88 -4.96 -1.46
N GLU A 28 -1.89 -6.25 -1.84
CA GLU A 28 -2.24 -7.36 -0.95
C GLU A 28 -1.41 -7.32 0.33
N TYR A 29 -0.09 -7.13 0.20
CA TYR A 29 0.80 -7.07 1.34
C TYR A 29 0.49 -5.90 2.29
N LEU A 30 0.26 -4.69 1.75
CA LEU A 30 -0.04 -3.49 2.54
C LEU A 30 -1.42 -3.57 3.19
N VAL A 31 -2.44 -4.01 2.45
CA VAL A 31 -3.81 -4.20 2.95
C VAL A 31 -3.82 -5.25 4.06
N LEU A 32 -3.12 -6.36 3.88
CA LEU A 32 -3.03 -7.42 4.89
C LEU A 32 -2.44 -6.90 6.22
N LYS A 33 -1.44 -6.01 6.18
CA LYS A 33 -0.91 -5.37 7.39
C LYS A 33 -1.97 -4.52 8.10
N LYS A 34 -2.73 -3.72 7.35
CA LYS A 34 -3.81 -2.91 7.93
C LYS A 34 -4.94 -3.79 8.49
N MET A 35 -5.37 -4.82 7.77
CA MET A 35 -6.39 -5.77 8.24
C MET A 35 -5.93 -6.56 9.47
N ALA A 36 -4.64 -6.86 9.57
CA ALA A 36 -4.04 -7.47 10.76
C ALA A 36 -3.93 -6.52 11.97
N GLY A 37 -4.47 -5.30 11.86
CA GLY A 37 -4.44 -4.31 12.93
C GLY A 37 -3.06 -3.69 13.13
N ARG A 38 -2.26 -3.60 12.05
CA ARG A 38 -0.90 -3.03 12.09
C ARG A 38 -0.74 -1.72 11.29
N PRO A 39 -1.56 -0.68 11.53
CA PRO A 39 -1.41 0.59 10.84
C PRO A 39 -0.04 1.26 11.07
N GLU A 40 0.59 1.00 12.22
CA GLU A 40 1.91 1.52 12.57
C GLU A 40 2.99 1.12 11.55
N VAL A 41 2.84 -0.04 10.90
CA VAL A 41 3.76 -0.48 9.84
C VAL A 41 3.65 0.40 8.60
N LEU A 42 2.43 0.77 8.24
CA LEU A 42 2.11 1.56 7.06
C LEU A 42 2.63 3.00 7.24
N GLU A 43 2.37 3.59 8.40
CA GLU A 43 2.87 4.91 8.76
C GLU A 43 4.40 4.96 8.76
N ALA A 44 5.05 3.98 9.39
CA ALA A 44 6.51 3.88 9.39
C ALA A 44 7.10 3.76 7.97
N LEU A 45 6.44 3.04 7.05
CA LEU A 45 6.88 2.92 5.66
C LEU A 45 6.82 4.26 4.91
N ILE A 46 5.76 5.06 5.10
CA ILE A 46 5.64 6.39 4.52
C ILE A 46 6.78 7.29 5.04
N GLU A 47 6.95 7.40 6.35
CA GLU A 47 7.96 8.29 6.93
C GLU A 47 9.39 7.86 6.58
N TYR A 48 9.64 6.55 6.56
CA TYR A 48 10.95 6.02 6.18
C TYR A 48 11.31 6.38 4.73
N LEU A 49 10.38 6.21 3.79
CA LEU A 49 10.61 6.59 2.39
C LEU A 49 10.55 8.10 2.14
N GLY A 50 9.91 8.85 3.03
CA GLY A 50 9.93 10.31 3.06
C GLY A 50 11.23 10.89 3.62
N GLY A 51 12.07 10.07 4.27
CA GLY A 51 13.31 10.49 4.90
C GLY A 51 13.15 11.11 6.29
N SER A 52 11.93 11.20 6.82
CA SER A 52 11.63 11.78 8.15
C SER A 52 11.79 10.77 9.30
N LEU A 53 11.95 9.48 8.99
CA LEU A 53 12.22 8.43 9.96
C LEU A 53 13.60 7.80 9.76
N PRO A 54 14.59 8.14 10.60
CA PRO A 54 15.83 7.37 10.69
C PRO A 54 15.55 5.93 11.16
N PRO A 55 16.18 4.88 10.59
CA PRO A 55 15.95 3.49 10.97
C PRO A 55 16.09 3.20 12.47
N SER A 56 17.00 3.91 13.15
CA SER A 56 17.25 3.76 14.59
C SER A 56 16.06 4.20 15.46
N GLN A 57 15.23 5.13 14.97
CA GLN A 57 14.09 5.67 15.72
C GLN A 57 12.77 4.90 15.46
N ALA A 58 12.77 3.92 14.56
CA ALA A 58 11.57 3.17 14.20
C ALA A 58 10.92 2.46 15.40
N ASN A 59 11.74 1.96 16.32
CA ASN A 59 11.26 1.26 17.51
C ASN A 59 10.54 2.22 18.45
N ASP A 60 11.13 3.38 18.69
CA ASP A 60 10.62 4.33 19.68
C ASP A 60 9.33 4.99 19.20
N ARG A 61 9.18 5.23 17.88
CA ARG A 61 7.97 5.84 17.31
C ARG A 61 6.84 4.86 17.05
N TYR A 62 7.15 3.66 16.57
CA TYR A 62 6.14 2.72 16.04
C TYR A 62 6.18 1.33 16.68
N GLY A 63 7.07 1.08 17.64
CA GLY A 63 7.26 -0.26 18.22
C GLY A 63 7.79 -1.29 17.22
N ILE A 64 8.42 -0.84 16.12
CA ILE A 64 8.96 -1.69 15.06
C ILE A 64 10.48 -1.59 15.09
N SER A 65 11.18 -2.72 15.20
CA SER A 65 12.64 -2.71 15.17
C SER A 65 13.18 -2.29 13.80
N LYS A 66 14.39 -1.72 13.75
CA LYS A 66 15.07 -1.36 12.50
C LYS A 66 15.19 -2.53 11.51
N HIS A 67 15.33 -3.75 12.03
CA HIS A 67 15.41 -4.97 11.22
C HIS A 67 14.05 -5.33 10.63
N GLN A 68 12.96 -5.20 11.40
CA GLN A 68 11.60 -5.39 10.89
C GLN A 68 11.26 -4.37 9.81
N LEU A 69 11.57 -3.09 10.03
CA LEU A 69 11.34 -2.03 9.03
C LEU A 69 12.08 -2.33 7.71
N ARG A 70 13.37 -2.67 7.79
CA ARG A 70 14.15 -3.09 6.61
C ARG A 70 13.54 -4.32 5.93
N GLY A 71 13.12 -5.31 6.70
CA GLY A 71 12.45 -6.50 6.17
C GLY A 71 11.11 -6.20 5.49
N PHE A 72 10.35 -5.22 5.97
CA PHE A 72 9.13 -4.77 5.29
C PHE A 72 9.43 -4.15 3.94
N VAL A 73 10.40 -3.23 3.88
CA VAL A 73 10.82 -2.57 2.63
C VAL A 73 11.37 -3.58 1.64
N GLN A 74 12.19 -4.53 2.10
CA GLN A 74 12.73 -5.59 1.26
C GLN A 74 11.62 -6.44 0.64
N ARG A 75 10.68 -6.95 1.43
CA ARG A 75 9.55 -7.75 0.90
C ARG A 75 8.70 -6.99 -0.11
N ILE A 76 8.49 -5.69 0.10
CA ILE A 76 7.75 -4.86 -0.85
C ILE A 76 8.53 -4.71 -2.15
N ASN A 77 9.85 -4.48 -2.09
CA ASN A 77 10.70 -4.40 -3.29
C ASN A 77 10.73 -5.74 -4.05
N GLU A 78 10.82 -6.87 -3.35
CA GLU A 78 10.77 -8.21 -3.94
C GLU A 78 9.46 -8.44 -4.69
N LYS A 79 8.33 -8.04 -4.09
CA LYS A 79 6.99 -8.13 -4.72
C LYS A 79 6.83 -7.21 -5.92
N ALA A 80 7.37 -6.00 -5.83
CA ALA A 80 7.26 -5.03 -6.90
C ALA A 80 8.15 -5.38 -8.10
N GLY A 81 9.32 -6.01 -7.87
CA GLY A 81 10.37 -6.20 -8.87
C GLY A 81 11.08 -4.90 -9.31
N ASP A 82 10.48 -3.75 -9.04
CA ASP A 82 11.00 -2.41 -9.32
C ASP A 82 10.86 -1.52 -8.07
N ARG A 83 11.98 -0.97 -7.62
CA ARG A 83 12.04 -0.06 -6.47
C ARG A 83 11.21 1.22 -6.69
N ARG A 84 11.16 1.75 -7.92
CA ARG A 84 10.36 2.95 -8.21
C ARG A 84 8.87 2.67 -8.09
N LEU A 85 8.43 1.51 -8.60
CA LEU A 85 7.06 1.03 -8.40
C LEU A 85 6.75 0.83 -6.91
N ALA A 86 7.62 0.16 -6.15
CA ALA A 86 7.46 -0.03 -4.71
C ALA A 86 7.28 1.30 -3.96
N GLU A 87 8.19 2.26 -4.17
CA GLU A 87 8.12 3.58 -3.53
C GLU A 87 6.85 4.34 -3.92
N PHE A 88 6.47 4.28 -5.19
CA PHE A 88 5.23 4.91 -5.68
C PHE A 88 3.99 4.31 -5.01
N LEU A 89 3.90 2.98 -4.95
CA LEU A 89 2.76 2.28 -4.34
C LEU A 89 2.68 2.55 -2.85
N ILE A 90 3.79 2.54 -2.12
CA ILE A 90 3.79 2.90 -0.69
C ILE A 90 3.28 4.34 -0.51
N LYS A 91 3.78 5.31 -1.28
CA LYS A 91 3.38 6.72 -1.13
C LYS A 91 1.92 6.98 -1.49
N MET A 92 1.41 6.32 -2.54
CA MET A 92 0.05 6.57 -3.03
C MET A 92 -1.02 5.69 -2.38
N ALA A 93 -0.73 4.40 -2.18
CA ALA A 93 -1.72 3.46 -1.68
C ALA A 93 -1.86 3.52 -0.17
N THR A 94 -0.77 3.76 0.57
CA THR A 94 -0.81 3.70 2.04
C THR A 94 -1.81 4.69 2.67
N PRO A 95 -1.89 5.98 2.27
CA PRO A 95 -2.91 6.90 2.79
C PRO A 95 -4.35 6.44 2.48
N LEU A 96 -4.57 5.83 1.31
CA LEU A 96 -5.85 5.25 0.95
C LEU A 96 -6.18 4.06 1.86
N ILE A 97 -5.25 3.13 2.03
CA ILE A 97 -5.42 1.95 2.88
C ILE A 97 -5.68 2.34 4.34
N LEU A 98 -4.92 3.32 4.87
CA LEU A 98 -5.09 3.80 6.24
C LEU A 98 -6.49 4.39 6.48
N SER A 99 -7.07 5.06 5.47
CA SER A 99 -8.39 5.71 5.59
C SER A 99 -9.56 4.76 5.32
N MET A 100 -9.46 3.84 4.36
CA MET A 100 -10.60 3.00 3.95
C MET A 100 -10.63 1.60 4.57
N VAL A 101 -9.46 1.00 4.82
CA VAL A 101 -9.40 -0.41 5.25
C VAL A 101 -9.49 -0.49 6.77
N GLN A 102 -10.46 -1.27 7.24
CA GLN A 102 -10.65 -1.52 8.66
C GLN A 102 -9.83 -2.72 9.14
N SER A 103 -9.33 -2.66 10.38
CA SER A 103 -8.75 -3.84 11.03
C SER A 103 -9.82 -4.94 11.12
N LYS A 104 -9.39 -6.18 10.96
CA LYS A 104 -10.18 -7.40 11.18
C LYS A 104 -9.68 -8.18 12.39
N ILE A 105 -8.66 -7.67 13.07
CA ILE A 105 -8.07 -8.23 14.28
C ILE A 105 -8.26 -7.27 15.44
N ASP A 106 -8.84 -7.78 16.51
CA ASP A 106 -8.93 -7.10 17.80
C ASP A 106 -7.66 -7.37 18.60
N ARG A 107 -6.75 -6.39 18.57
CA ARG A 107 -5.45 -6.44 19.26
C ARG A 107 -5.52 -5.93 20.70
N SER A 108 -6.69 -5.44 21.14
CA SER A 108 -6.90 -5.07 22.55
C SER A 108 -6.99 -6.29 23.47
N LYS A 109 -7.35 -7.45 22.89
CA LYS A 109 -7.43 -8.74 23.58
C LYS A 109 -6.10 -9.47 23.59
N ARG A 110 -5.89 -10.27 24.64
CA ARG A 110 -4.73 -11.16 24.80
C ARG A 110 -5.21 -12.59 25.07
N PRO A 111 -5.00 -13.54 24.14
CA PRO A 111 -4.47 -13.39 22.78
C PRO A 111 -5.37 -12.51 21.90
N GLU A 112 -4.81 -11.99 20.81
CA GLU A 112 -5.56 -11.21 19.81
C GLU A 112 -6.71 -12.07 19.23
N VAL A 113 -7.79 -11.44 18.79
CA VAL A 113 -9.00 -12.14 18.32
C VAL A 113 -9.35 -11.72 16.90
N CYS A 114 -9.63 -12.69 16.03
CA CYS A 114 -10.18 -12.42 14.71
C CYS A 114 -11.64 -11.96 14.83
N MET A 115 -11.96 -10.80 14.28
CA MET A 115 -13.32 -10.23 14.30
C MET A 115 -14.24 -10.81 13.22
N ILE A 116 -13.69 -11.59 12.28
CA ILE A 116 -14.47 -12.27 11.23
C ILE A 116 -15.05 -13.59 11.77
N CYS A 117 -14.19 -14.45 12.35
CA CYS A 117 -14.60 -15.79 12.80
C CYS A 117 -14.59 -15.98 14.33
N GLY A 118 -14.22 -14.97 15.11
CA GLY A 118 -14.12 -15.05 16.56
C GLY A 118 -12.94 -15.87 17.09
N ARG A 119 -12.06 -16.40 16.22
CA ARG A 119 -10.93 -17.24 16.64
C ARG A 119 -9.92 -16.45 17.47
N ARG A 120 -9.53 -17.01 18.61
CA ARG A 120 -8.38 -16.55 19.41
C ARG A 120 -7.07 -16.94 18.73
N LEU A 121 -6.19 -15.99 18.48
CA LEU A 121 -4.93 -16.17 17.77
C LEU A 121 -3.79 -16.51 18.74
N VAL A 122 -3.66 -17.80 19.07
CA VAL A 122 -2.62 -18.31 19.95
C VAL A 122 -1.48 -18.88 19.09
N ASN A 123 -0.24 -18.45 19.36
CA ASN A 123 0.97 -18.91 18.68
C ASN A 123 0.89 -18.85 17.13
N MET A 124 0.16 -17.88 16.59
CA MET A 124 0.00 -17.71 15.16
C MET A 124 0.02 -16.23 14.78
N PHE A 125 0.53 -15.92 13.59
CA PHE A 125 0.50 -14.55 13.08
C PHE A 125 -0.89 -14.21 12.54
N PRO A 126 -1.45 -13.03 12.87
CA PRO A 126 -2.74 -12.62 12.36
C PRO A 126 -2.80 -12.53 10.83
N GLU A 127 -1.70 -12.10 10.19
CA GLU A 127 -1.58 -12.08 8.73
C GLU A 127 -1.75 -13.48 8.11
N ASP A 128 -1.14 -14.50 8.71
CA ASP A 128 -1.24 -15.88 8.23
C ASP A 128 -2.66 -16.43 8.40
N HIS A 129 -3.30 -16.12 9.52
CA HIS A 129 -4.68 -16.51 9.77
C HIS A 129 -5.64 -15.90 8.74
N LEU A 130 -5.55 -14.58 8.51
CA LEU A 130 -6.37 -13.88 7.52
C LEU A 130 -6.15 -14.45 6.12
N LYS A 131 -4.89 -14.67 5.71
CA LYS A 131 -4.56 -15.17 4.38
C LYS A 131 -5.04 -16.61 4.15
N LYS A 132 -4.99 -17.48 5.17
CA LYS A 132 -5.37 -18.90 5.04
C LYS A 132 -6.87 -19.15 5.19
N HIS A 133 -7.58 -18.32 5.95
CA HIS A 133 -8.97 -18.59 6.32
C HIS A 133 -9.97 -17.54 5.86
N HIS A 134 -9.52 -16.34 5.50
CA HIS A 134 -10.36 -15.20 5.15
C HIS A 134 -9.81 -14.48 3.92
N TYR A 135 -9.28 -15.24 2.95
CA TYR A 135 -8.69 -14.66 1.74
C TYR A 135 -9.71 -13.87 0.95
N GLU A 136 -10.99 -14.29 0.94
CA GLU A 136 -12.04 -13.55 0.23
C GLU A 136 -12.19 -12.10 0.73
N TYR A 137 -12.06 -11.88 2.03
CA TYR A 137 -12.11 -10.53 2.61
C TYR A 137 -10.88 -9.71 2.24
N LEU A 138 -9.69 -10.34 2.22
CA LEU A 138 -8.47 -9.67 1.79
C LEU A 138 -8.56 -9.26 0.32
N GLU A 139 -9.00 -10.18 -0.54
CA GLU A 139 -9.15 -9.94 -1.97
C GLU A 139 -10.16 -8.82 -2.26
N GLU A 140 -11.28 -8.79 -1.54
CA GLU A 140 -12.28 -7.72 -1.65
C GLU A 140 -11.70 -6.35 -1.30
N GLU A 141 -10.99 -6.24 -0.18
CA GLU A 141 -10.34 -4.99 0.25
C GLU A 141 -9.24 -4.55 -0.73
N VAL A 142 -8.45 -5.49 -1.26
CA VAL A 142 -7.45 -5.20 -2.31
C VAL A 142 -8.12 -4.67 -3.58
N ARG A 143 -9.24 -5.27 -4.01
CA ARG A 143 -9.99 -4.78 -5.19
C ARG A 143 -10.51 -3.35 -4.98
N LYS A 144 -11.06 -3.03 -3.79
CA LYS A 144 -11.50 -1.67 -3.44
C LYS A 144 -10.35 -0.67 -3.48
N VAL A 145 -9.24 -0.99 -2.80
CA VAL A 145 -8.04 -0.13 -2.78
C VAL A 145 -7.46 0.06 -4.17
N ALA A 146 -7.39 -0.99 -4.99
CA ALA A 146 -6.89 -0.90 -6.36
C ALA A 146 -7.78 0.00 -7.23
N ALA A 147 -9.11 -0.07 -7.08
CA ALA A 147 -10.04 0.80 -7.79
C ALA A 147 -9.85 2.28 -7.40
N GLU A 148 -9.73 2.57 -6.10
CA GLU A 148 -9.49 3.94 -5.62
C GLU A 148 -8.11 4.46 -6.01
N LEU A 149 -7.09 3.61 -5.97
CA LEU A 149 -5.75 3.96 -6.44
C LEU A 149 -5.77 4.32 -7.94
N LYS A 150 -6.48 3.54 -8.79
CA LYS A 150 -6.65 3.86 -10.22
C LYS A 150 -7.27 5.24 -10.42
N LYS A 151 -8.33 5.57 -9.66
CA LYS A 151 -8.98 6.89 -9.71
C LYS A 151 -8.02 8.00 -9.28
N ALA A 152 -7.29 7.82 -8.18
CA ALA A 152 -6.33 8.80 -7.68
C ALA A 152 -5.19 9.08 -8.68
N ILE A 153 -4.67 8.04 -9.34
CA ILE A 153 -3.63 8.19 -10.35
C ILE A 153 -4.17 8.91 -11.60
N ALA A 154 -5.38 8.56 -12.05
CA ALA A 154 -6.02 9.22 -13.18
C ALA A 154 -6.28 10.71 -12.91
N ALA A 155 -6.76 11.05 -11.72
CA ALA A 155 -6.98 12.43 -11.28
C ALA A 155 -5.66 13.24 -11.27
N ARG A 156 -4.60 12.68 -10.69
CA ARG A 156 -3.26 13.31 -10.66
C ARG A 156 -2.67 13.51 -12.06
N LYS A 157 -2.94 12.59 -12.99
CA LYS A 157 -2.55 12.74 -14.41
C LYS A 157 -3.29 13.91 -15.06
N LYS A 158 -4.61 14.01 -14.85
CA LYS A 158 -5.46 15.09 -15.40
C LYS A 158 -5.01 16.46 -14.88
N GLU A 159 -4.72 16.56 -13.58
CA GLU A 159 -4.20 17.78 -12.95
C GLU A 159 -2.84 18.17 -13.55
N LYS A 160 -1.90 17.22 -13.67
CA LYS A 160 -0.60 17.48 -14.29
C LYS A 160 -0.73 18.00 -15.73
N THR A 161 -1.60 17.39 -16.54
CA THR A 161 -1.82 17.84 -17.93
C THR A 161 -2.43 19.23 -18.00
N TYR A 162 -3.30 19.60 -17.05
CA TYR A 162 -3.89 20.94 -16.98
C TYR A 162 -2.85 22.00 -16.61
N VAL A 163 -2.00 21.72 -15.61
CA VAL A 163 -0.92 22.63 -15.21
C VAL A 163 0.08 22.84 -16.35
N GLU A 164 0.47 21.77 -17.06
CA GLU A 164 1.39 21.85 -18.21
C GLU A 164 0.78 22.63 -19.40
N ALA A 165 -0.52 22.50 -19.65
CA ALA A 165 -1.23 23.27 -20.68
C ALA A 165 -1.25 24.76 -20.33
N ASN A 166 -1.65 25.11 -19.10
CA ASN A 166 -1.70 26.50 -18.63
C ASN A 166 -0.31 27.15 -18.58
N ALA A 167 0.73 26.42 -18.19
CA ALA A 167 2.10 26.94 -18.17
C ALA A 167 2.60 27.31 -19.59
N LYS A 168 2.18 26.55 -20.61
CA LYS A 168 2.51 26.87 -22.01
C LYS A 168 1.77 28.10 -22.51
N GLU A 169 0.49 28.26 -22.18
CA GLU A 169 -0.29 29.45 -22.55
C GLU A 169 0.28 30.73 -21.93
N VAL A 170 0.71 30.69 -20.66
CA VAL A 170 1.36 31.83 -19.98
C VAL A 170 2.72 32.17 -20.62
N SER A 171 3.47 31.17 -21.09
CA SER A 171 4.77 31.40 -21.76
C SER A 171 4.66 31.94 -23.19
N ILE A 172 3.51 31.79 -23.84
CA ILE A 172 3.24 32.31 -25.18
C ILE A 172 2.68 33.74 -25.11
N GLY A 173 1.91 34.08 -24.08
CA GLY A 173 1.34 35.42 -23.86
C GLY A 173 2.29 36.48 -23.31
N SER A 174 3.53 36.14 -22.98
CA SER A 174 4.57 37.08 -22.51
C SER A 174 5.55 37.52 -23.60
N VAL A 175 5.32 37.09 -24.85
CA VAL A 175 6.01 37.56 -26.06
C VAL A 175 4.99 38.34 -26.91
N SER A 176 4.64 39.55 -26.47
CA SER A 176 3.82 40.51 -27.24
C SER A 176 4.13 41.93 -26.78
#